data_AF-A0A8B8A905-F1
#
_entry.id   AF-A0A8B8A905-F1
#
_cell.length_a   1.000
_cell.length_b   1.000
_cell.length_c   1.000
_cell.angle_alpha   90.00
_cell.angle_beta   90.00
_cell.angle_gamma   90.00
#
_symmetry.space_group_name_H-M   'P 1'
#
loop_
_entity.id
_entity.type
_entity.pdbx_description
1 polymer ?
#
loop_
_entity_poly.entity_id
_entity_poly.type
_entity_poly.pdbx_seq_one_letter_code
_entity_poly.pdbx_strand_id
1 'polypeptide(L)'
;MAEENESRKSDDYTLRVEAQEALKEISFAVSHVELSQVLPQGAEKVYLNVKIQEGDTYCVELSVQGFRIVGRKYDAIEETAQTKYYETIYALLDQVSPKYRNSFGDTLLRKLEHLQKQTAVDDPS
;
A
#
# COMPACT_ATOMS: atom_id res chain seq x y z
N MET A 1 -18.40 -24.28 -19.43
CA MET A 1 -16.98 -24.10 -19.84
C MET A 1 -16.67 -22.69 -20.37
N ALA A 2 -17.61 -21.96 -20.98
CA ALA A 2 -17.38 -20.56 -21.38
C ALA A 2 -17.48 -19.56 -20.21
N GLU A 3 -18.44 -19.75 -19.30
CA GLU A 3 -18.72 -18.82 -18.18
C GLU A 3 -17.57 -18.70 -17.16
N GLU A 4 -16.86 -19.80 -16.88
CA GLU A 4 -15.71 -19.75 -15.97
C GLU A 4 -14.51 -18.97 -16.53
N ASN A 5 -14.35 -18.92 -17.86
CA ASN A 5 -13.22 -18.22 -18.48
C ASN A 5 -13.45 -16.70 -18.58
N GLU A 6 -14.71 -16.26 -18.69
CA GLU A 6 -15.07 -14.84 -18.65
C GLU A 6 -15.03 -14.28 -17.22
N SER A 7 -15.50 -15.05 -16.22
CA SER A 7 -15.40 -14.66 -14.81
C SER A 7 -13.95 -14.46 -14.37
N ARG A 8 -13.06 -15.43 -14.65
CA ARG A 8 -11.64 -15.34 -14.27
C ARG A 8 -10.89 -14.18 -14.93
N LYS A 9 -11.30 -13.73 -16.12
CA LYS A 9 -10.74 -12.55 -16.78
C LYS A 9 -11.18 -11.24 -16.12
N SER A 10 -12.43 -11.18 -15.66
CA SER A 10 -12.96 -10.01 -14.94
C SER A 10 -12.26 -9.82 -13.59
N ASP A 11 -11.97 -10.92 -12.90
CA ASP A 11 -11.34 -10.91 -11.59
C ASP A 11 -9.85 -10.49 -11.69
N ASP A 12 -9.11 -10.99 -12.69
CA ASP A 12 -7.74 -10.53 -13.01
C ASP A 12 -7.64 -9.04 -13.31
N TYR A 13 -8.60 -8.53 -14.05
CA TYR A 13 -8.67 -7.11 -14.32
C TYR A 13 -8.92 -6.30 -13.04
N THR A 14 -9.76 -6.81 -12.13
CA THR A 14 -10.13 -6.11 -10.90
C THR A 14 -8.96 -6.04 -9.92
N LEU A 15 -8.27 -7.15 -9.65
CA LEU A 15 -7.19 -7.19 -8.66
C LEU A 15 -5.97 -6.37 -9.11
N ARG A 16 -5.66 -6.38 -10.41
CA ARG A 16 -4.59 -5.54 -10.98
C ARG A 16 -4.91 -4.06 -10.88
N VAL A 17 -6.15 -3.67 -11.14
CA VAL A 17 -6.60 -2.28 -10.98
C VAL A 17 -6.50 -1.86 -9.51
N GLU A 18 -6.96 -2.70 -8.58
CA GLU A 18 -6.83 -2.44 -7.15
C GLU A 18 -5.38 -2.25 -6.72
N ALA A 19 -4.48 -3.11 -7.20
CA ALA A 19 -3.05 -2.94 -6.95
C ALA A 19 -2.54 -1.59 -7.49
N GLN A 20 -2.91 -1.22 -8.71
CA GLN A 20 -2.50 0.06 -9.31
C GLN A 20 -3.03 1.28 -8.54
N GLU A 21 -4.25 1.22 -8.00
CA GLU A 21 -4.77 2.27 -7.14
C GLU A 21 -3.99 2.31 -5.82
N ALA A 22 -3.69 1.16 -5.22
CA ALA A 22 -2.86 1.09 -4.02
C ALA A 22 -1.47 1.72 -4.24
N LEU A 23 -0.82 1.50 -5.40
CA LEU A 23 0.46 2.16 -5.74
C LEU A 23 0.33 3.69 -5.68
N LYS A 24 -0.70 4.24 -6.31
CA LYS A 24 -0.93 5.69 -6.37
C LYS A 24 -1.17 6.25 -4.97
N GLU A 25 -2.02 5.55 -4.22
CA GLU A 25 -2.41 5.88 -2.87
C GLU A 25 -1.21 6.00 -1.91
N ILE A 26 -0.27 5.05 -1.95
CA ILE A 26 0.86 5.06 -1.00
C ILE A 26 2.12 5.73 -1.53
N SER A 27 2.14 6.18 -2.79
CA SER A 27 3.31 6.78 -3.44
C SER A 27 3.92 7.95 -2.64
N PHE A 28 3.10 8.72 -1.92
CA PHE A 28 3.56 9.83 -1.08
C PHE A 28 4.19 9.37 0.25
N ALA A 29 3.86 8.16 0.70
CA ALA A 29 4.19 7.64 2.03
C ALA A 29 5.45 6.76 2.04
N VAL A 30 5.91 6.33 0.86
CA VAL A 30 7.04 5.41 0.69
C VAL A 30 8.11 6.05 -0.20
N SER A 31 9.30 5.45 -0.23
CA SER A 31 10.39 5.93 -1.10
C SER A 31 10.32 5.37 -2.51
N HIS A 32 9.76 4.17 -2.68
CA HIS A 32 9.53 3.54 -3.98
C HIS A 32 8.38 2.52 -3.88
N VAL A 33 7.56 2.44 -4.92
CA VAL A 33 6.52 1.41 -5.03
C VAL A 33 6.22 1.10 -6.49
N GLU A 34 6.12 -0.19 -6.83
CA GLU A 34 5.78 -0.66 -8.16
C GLU A 34 5.14 -2.05 -8.13
N LEU A 35 4.53 -2.46 -9.25
CA LEU A 35 4.17 -3.86 -9.47
C LEU A 35 5.42 -4.68 -9.77
N SER A 36 5.49 -5.89 -9.22
CA SER A 36 6.53 -6.84 -9.59
C SER A 36 6.45 -7.17 -11.07
N GLN A 37 7.57 -7.05 -11.77
CA GLN A 37 7.69 -7.43 -13.19
C GLN A 37 8.17 -8.88 -13.36
N VAL A 38 8.57 -9.52 -12.26
CA VAL A 38 9.16 -10.86 -12.24
C VAL A 38 8.15 -11.89 -11.75
N LEU A 39 7.38 -11.57 -10.70
CA LEU A 39 6.40 -12.47 -10.12
C LEU A 39 5.10 -12.49 -10.93
N PRO A 40 4.37 -13.62 -10.95
CA PRO A 40 3.12 -13.73 -11.71
C PRO A 40 2.07 -12.73 -11.23
N GLN A 41 1.57 -11.92 -12.15
CA GLN A 41 0.44 -11.04 -11.92
C GLN A 41 -0.81 -11.76 -12.46
N GLY A 42 -1.74 -12.17 -11.59
CA GLY A 42 -2.88 -13.00 -11.97
C GLY A 42 -4.17 -12.69 -11.21
N ALA A 43 -5.23 -13.42 -11.56
CA ALA A 43 -6.59 -13.23 -11.03
C ALA A 43 -6.70 -13.35 -9.51
N GLU A 44 -5.95 -14.28 -8.93
CA GLU A 44 -6.05 -14.56 -7.50
C GLU A 44 -5.05 -13.75 -6.68
N LYS A 45 -3.93 -13.37 -7.32
CA LYS A 45 -2.79 -12.76 -6.65
C LYS A 45 -2.02 -11.84 -7.58
N VAL A 46 -1.66 -10.69 -7.04
CA VAL A 46 -0.74 -9.73 -7.65
C VAL A 46 0.35 -9.38 -6.65
N TYR A 47 1.53 -9.02 -7.15
CA TYR A 47 2.69 -8.75 -6.30
C TYR A 47 3.20 -7.33 -6.51
N LEU A 48 3.52 -6.68 -5.40
CA LEU A 48 4.05 -5.32 -5.34
C LEU A 48 5.43 -5.33 -4.69
N ASN A 49 6.28 -4.43 -5.13
CA ASN A 49 7.57 -4.13 -4.51
C ASN A 49 7.47 -2.76 -3.85
N VAL A 50 7.80 -2.70 -2.55
CA VAL A 50 7.68 -1.48 -1.74
C VAL A 50 8.98 -1.22 -1.01
N LYS A 51 9.50 0.01 -1.08
CA LYS A 51 10.58 0.49 -0.21
C LYS A 51 10.08 1.62 0.67
N ILE A 52 10.05 1.39 1.97
CA ILE A 52 9.62 2.40 2.94
C ILE A 52 10.67 3.50 3.10
N GLN A 53 10.31 4.62 3.73
CA GLN A 53 11.21 5.78 3.90
C GLN A 53 12.41 5.51 4.82
N GLU A 54 12.37 4.42 5.59
CA GLU A 54 13.45 3.90 6.43
C GLU A 54 14.50 3.15 5.62
N GLY A 55 14.17 2.75 4.39
CA GLY A 55 15.06 2.07 3.47
C GLY A 55 14.81 0.57 3.33
N ASP A 56 14.05 -0.04 4.24
CA ASP A 56 13.66 -1.44 4.14
C ASP A 56 12.79 -1.71 2.91
N THR A 57 12.97 -2.88 2.32
CA THR A 57 12.24 -3.33 1.13
C THR A 57 11.36 -4.53 1.45
N TYR A 58 10.25 -4.62 0.72
CA TYR A 58 9.24 -5.64 0.89
C TYR A 58 8.71 -6.07 -0.47
N CYS A 59 8.53 -7.39 -0.62
CA CYS A 59 7.62 -7.94 -1.61
C CYS A 59 6.28 -8.22 -0.93
N VAL A 60 5.20 -7.72 -1.51
CA VAL A 60 3.85 -7.75 -0.95
C VAL A 60 2.94 -8.48 -1.93
N GLU A 61 2.21 -9.48 -1.44
CA GLU A 61 1.09 -10.13 -2.13
C GLU A 61 -0.18 -9.35 -1.83
N LEU A 62 -0.97 -9.05 -2.85
CA LEU A 62 -2.38 -8.68 -2.74
C LEU A 62 -3.23 -9.82 -3.30
N SER A 63 -4.25 -10.21 -2.55
CA SER A 63 -5.27 -11.20 -2.91
C SER A 63 -6.61 -10.80 -2.30
N VAL A 64 -7.65 -11.61 -2.50
CA VAL A 64 -8.95 -11.42 -1.83
C VAL A 64 -8.88 -11.43 -0.29
N GLN A 65 -7.80 -11.93 0.30
CA GLN A 65 -7.55 -11.89 1.75
C GLN A 65 -6.94 -10.54 2.20
N GLY A 66 -6.61 -9.65 1.27
CA GLY A 66 -5.90 -8.39 1.50
C GLY A 66 -4.41 -8.48 1.19
N PHE A 67 -3.63 -7.64 1.87
CA PHE A 67 -2.20 -7.43 1.66
C PHE A 67 -1.35 -8.22 2.64
N ARG A 68 -0.25 -8.82 2.18
CA ARG A 68 0.67 -9.58 3.03
C ARG A 68 2.10 -9.46 2.54
N ILE A 69 3.05 -9.32 3.47
CA ILE A 69 4.48 -9.36 3.15
C ILE A 69 4.89 -10.80 2.89
N VAL A 70 5.35 -11.07 1.68
CA VAL A 70 5.85 -12.38 1.24
C VAL A 70 7.37 -12.44 1.14
N GLY A 71 8.08 -11.31 1.23
CA GLY A 71 9.55 -11.31 1.31
C GLY A 71 10.14 -9.96 1.70
N ARG A 72 11.41 -9.96 2.09
CA ARG A 72 12.20 -8.77 2.49
C ARG A 72 13.09 -8.22 1.37
N LYS A 73 12.92 -8.74 0.16
CA LYS A 73 13.58 -8.28 -1.06
C LYS A 73 12.53 -8.18 -2.16
N TYR A 74 12.80 -7.34 -3.15
CA TYR A 74 11.97 -7.28 -4.33
C TYR A 74 11.92 -8.61 -5.04
N ASP A 75 10.74 -8.93 -5.57
CA ASP A 75 10.49 -10.11 -6.39
C ASP A 75 10.85 -11.45 -5.70
N ALA A 76 10.89 -11.46 -4.37
CA ALA A 76 11.26 -12.62 -3.57
C ALA A 76 10.08 -13.06 -2.69
N ILE A 77 9.79 -14.36 -2.73
CA ILE A 77 8.86 -15.02 -1.81
C ILE A 77 9.70 -15.89 -0.88
N GLU A 78 9.69 -15.55 0.41
CA GLU A 78 10.40 -16.27 1.47
C GLU A 78 9.46 -17.32 2.07
N GLU A 79 9.94 -18.56 2.25
CA GLU A 79 9.13 -19.64 2.84
C GLU A 79 8.74 -19.34 4.30
N THR A 80 9.56 -18.56 5.01
CA THR A 80 9.32 -18.12 6.39
C THR A 80 8.60 -16.78 6.47
N ALA A 81 8.00 -16.30 5.38
CA ALA A 81 7.33 -15.01 5.35
C ALA A 81 6.17 -14.92 6.36
N GLN A 82 5.85 -13.69 6.74
CA GLN A 82 4.76 -13.44 7.67
C GLN A 82 3.43 -13.95 7.11
N THR A 83 2.64 -14.61 7.95
CA THR A 83 1.34 -15.16 7.55
C THR A 83 0.18 -14.16 7.71
N LYS A 84 0.45 -12.98 8.28
CA LYS A 84 -0.57 -11.99 8.59
C LYS A 84 -1.00 -11.25 7.33
N TYR A 85 -2.31 -11.29 7.07
CA TYR A 85 -2.97 -10.43 6.11
C TYR A 85 -3.44 -9.12 6.77
N TYR A 86 -3.41 -8.05 5.99
CA TYR A 86 -3.87 -6.72 6.34
C TYR A 86 -4.95 -6.32 5.34
N GLU A 87 -6.06 -5.78 5.84
CA GLU A 87 -7.19 -5.38 5.00
C GLU A 87 -6.81 -4.30 3.99
N THR A 88 -5.97 -3.34 4.40
CA THR A 88 -5.52 -2.24 3.54
C THR A 88 -4.00 -2.14 3.53
N ILE A 89 -3.45 -1.57 2.45
CA ILE A 89 -2.02 -1.29 2.34
C ILE A 89 -1.55 -0.30 3.42
N TYR A 90 -2.43 0.61 3.86
CA TYR A 90 -2.14 1.54 4.96
C TYR A 90 -1.97 0.82 6.30
N ALA A 91 -2.81 -0.17 6.60
CA ALA A 91 -2.68 -0.98 7.81
C ALA A 91 -1.38 -1.81 7.81
N LEU A 92 -0.93 -2.25 6.64
CA LEU A 92 0.38 -2.89 6.49
C LEU A 92 1.50 -1.88 6.76
N LEU A 93 1.46 -0.70 6.13
CA LEU A 93 2.48 0.35 6.30
C LEU A 93 2.55 0.88 7.72
N ASP A 94 1.43 1.04 8.42
CA ASP A 94 1.39 1.47 9.82
C ASP A 94 2.19 0.54 10.73
N GLN A 95 2.22 -0.76 10.40
CA GLN A 95 2.97 -1.74 11.18
C GLN A 95 4.46 -1.80 10.83
N VAL A 96 4.84 -1.54 9.58
CA VAL A 96 6.23 -1.75 9.12
C VAL A 96 7.04 -0.47 8.92
N SER A 97 6.39 0.69 8.88
CA SER A 97 7.05 1.99 8.70
C SER A 97 6.71 2.94 9.86
N PRO A 98 7.53 2.96 10.92
CA PRO A 98 7.40 3.94 11.99
C PRO A 98 7.38 5.39 11.48
N LYS A 99 8.15 5.73 10.44
CA LYS A 99 8.13 7.05 9.81
C LYS A 99 6.80 7.34 9.16
N TYR A 100 6.21 6.39 8.43
CA TYR A 100 4.86 6.57 7.88
C TYR A 100 3.86 6.91 8.99
N ARG A 101 3.82 6.08 10.05
CA ARG A 101 2.93 6.29 11.20
C ARG A 101 3.12 7.65 11.87
N ASN A 102 4.37 8.06 12.07
CA ASN A 102 4.69 9.35 12.68
C ASN A 102 4.37 10.53 11.75
N SER A 103 4.68 10.42 10.46
CA SER A 103 4.45 11.46 9.46
C SER A 103 2.96 11.74 9.25
N PHE A 104 2.11 10.74 9.42
CA PHE A 104 0.66 10.90 9.40
C PHE A 104 0.18 11.79 10.55
N GLY A 105 0.67 11.52 11.77
CA GLY A 105 0.42 12.36 12.94
C GLY A 105 0.93 13.79 12.77
N ASP A 106 2.17 13.94 12.29
CA ASP A 106 2.76 15.27 12.05
C ASP A 106 1.99 16.07 10.99
N THR A 107 1.47 15.41 9.95
CA THR A 107 0.67 16.06 8.92
C THR A 107 -0.66 16.56 9.47
N LEU A 108 -1.32 15.76 10.32
CA LEU A 108 -2.54 16.17 11.02
C LEU A 108 -2.28 17.36 11.94
N LEU A 109 -1.21 17.32 12.72
CA LEU A 109 -0.81 18.40 13.62
C LEU A 109 -0.56 19.70 12.85
N ARG A 110 0.20 19.64 11.75
CA ARG A 110 0.48 20.82 10.90
C ARG A 110 -0.79 21.42 10.31
N LYS A 111 -1.76 20.60 9.88
CA LYS A 111 -3.05 21.08 9.37
C LYS A 111 -3.86 21.77 10.48
N LEU A 112 -3.89 21.20 11.68
CA LEU A 112 -4.55 21.81 12.85
C LEU A 112 -3.92 23.16 13.23
N GLU A 113 -2.59 23.23 13.27
CA GLU A 113 -1.86 24.48 13.54
C GLU A 113 -2.16 25.56 12.49
N HIS A 114 -2.29 25.17 11.22
CA HIS A 114 -2.59 26.10 10.14
C HIS A 114 -4.00 26.69 10.26
N LEU A 115 -4.99 25.86 10.62
CA LEU A 115 -6.37 26.31 10.84
C LEU A 115 -6.48 27.26 12.04
N GLN A 116 -5.80 26.97 13.15
CA GLN A 116 -5.78 27.86 14.33
C GLN A 116 -5.18 29.24 14.00
N LYS A 117 -4.13 29.27 13.17
CA LYS A 117 -3.50 30.52 12.73
C LYS A 117 -4.40 31.33 11.79
N GLN A 118 -5.26 30.69 11.01
CA GLN A 118 -6.22 31.38 10.13
C GLN A 118 -7.37 32.00 10.93
N THR A 119 -7.90 31.31 11.95
CA THR A 119 -8.97 31.84 12.80
C THR A 119 -8.56 33.03 13.67
N ALA A 120 -7.26 33.23 13.92
CA ALA A 120 -6.75 34.33 14.73
C ALA A 120 -6.53 35.65 13.95
N VAL A 121 -6.73 35.66 12.63
CA VAL A 121 -6.48 36.83 11.76
C VAL A 121 -7.78 37.51 11.31
N ASP A 122 -8.95 36.92 11.58
CA ASP A 122 -10.28 37.44 11.22
C ASP A 122 -11.00 38.22 12.34
N ASP A 123 -10.26 38.88 13.26
CA ASP A 123 -10.83 39.87 14.17
C ASP A 123 -10.36 41.29 13.78
N PRO A 124 -11.07 41.98 12.87
CA PRO A 124 -10.77 43.38 12.56
C PRO A 124 -11.38 44.28 13.66
N SER A 125 -10.49 45.00 14.33
CA SER A 125 -10.81 46.12 15.23
C SER A 125 -11.64 47.23 14.55
#